data_AF-A0A147F1N8-F1
#
_entry.id   AF-A0A147F1N8-F1
#
_cell.length_a   1.000
_cell.length_b   1.000
_cell.length_c   1.000
_cell.angle_alpha   90.00
_cell.angle_beta   90.00
_cell.angle_gamma   90.00
#
_symmetry.space_group_name_H-M   'P 1'
#
loop_
_entity.id
_entity.type
_entity.pdbx_description
1 polymer ?
#
loop_
_entity_poly.entity_id
_entity_poly.type
_entity_poly.pdbx_seq_one_letter_code
_entity_poly.pdbx_strand_id
1 'polypeptide(L)'
;MSPSNARILALSGTAIALGALTGCTGAEAEPPSAVPLTPSPTVPTTTAPPTPDPWAGYFDDEVADAKVGEYLWQSWGTFGDSGQVAPHRSDNQTIDPGSYTVTLECAGPEMMTGRISTSAGTPVVDPLSVSCMAATPVPVELPERGLLVELDSGRAPGAFLIRVARVE
;
A
#
# COMPACT_ATOMS: atom_id res chain seq x y z
N MET A 1 0.23 38.90 30.68
CA MET A 1 -1.08 38.21 30.74
C MET A 1 -0.85 36.73 30.48
N SER A 2 -1.08 35.91 31.50
CA SER A 2 -1.33 34.46 31.40
C SER A 2 -2.84 34.26 31.63
N PRO A 3 -3.47 33.17 31.18
CA PRO A 3 -3.31 31.82 31.79
C PRO A 3 -3.13 30.73 30.70
N SER A 4 -2.44 29.59 30.85
CA SER A 4 -2.54 28.44 31.79
C SER A 4 -3.93 27.79 31.88
N ASN A 5 -4.05 26.55 31.40
CA ASN A 5 -4.88 25.44 31.93
C ASN A 5 -4.74 24.22 31.01
N ALA A 6 -4.90 22.96 31.41
CA ALA A 6 -4.54 22.16 32.59
C ALA A 6 -5.04 20.73 32.25
N ARG A 7 -4.31 19.71 32.70
CA ARG A 7 -4.53 18.26 32.50
C ARG A 7 -5.89 17.76 33.00
N ILE A 8 -6.40 16.64 32.45
CA ILE A 8 -7.06 15.59 33.24
C ILE A 8 -6.68 14.19 32.71
N LEU A 9 -5.97 13.43 33.54
CA LEU A 9 -5.87 11.96 33.55
C LEU A 9 -7.06 11.42 34.35
N ALA A 10 -7.65 10.29 33.94
CA ALA A 10 -8.42 9.44 34.85
C ALA A 10 -8.32 7.97 34.43
N LEU A 11 -7.49 7.22 35.17
CA LEU A 11 -7.61 5.78 35.37
C LEU A 11 -8.87 5.48 36.18
N SER A 12 -9.49 4.31 35.98
CA SER A 12 -10.13 3.44 36.99
C SER A 12 -10.69 2.23 36.23
N GLY A 13 -10.42 0.96 36.54
CA GLY A 13 -10.05 0.38 37.82
C GLY A 13 -11.20 -0.47 38.37
N THR A 14 -11.20 -1.76 38.02
CA THR A 14 -11.55 -2.95 38.84
C THR A 14 -12.92 -3.05 39.54
N ALA A 15 -13.60 -4.20 39.39
CA ALA A 15 -14.01 -5.04 40.54
C ALA A 15 -14.52 -6.43 40.10
N ILE A 16 -13.88 -7.47 40.61
CA ILE A 16 -14.42 -8.84 40.72
C ILE A 16 -15.16 -8.90 42.06
N ALA A 17 -16.36 -9.51 42.10
CA ALA A 17 -16.96 -9.95 43.35
C ALA A 17 -17.61 -11.33 43.17
N LEU A 18 -16.99 -12.36 43.77
CA LEU A 18 -17.66 -13.59 44.17
C LEU A 18 -18.33 -13.37 45.54
N GLY A 19 -19.55 -13.88 45.72
CA GLY A 19 -20.20 -13.96 47.02
C GLY A 19 -21.44 -14.84 46.96
N ALA A 20 -21.37 -16.01 47.61
CA ALA A 20 -22.50 -16.91 47.84
C ALA A 20 -23.24 -16.53 49.14
N LEU A 21 -24.55 -16.79 49.21
CA LEU A 21 -25.25 -17.61 50.24
C LEU A 21 -26.76 -17.28 50.35
N THR A 22 -27.58 -18.34 50.18
CA THR A 22 -28.80 -18.75 50.92
C THR A 22 -29.97 -17.78 51.20
N GLY A 23 -31.20 -18.21 50.85
CA GLY A 23 -32.43 -17.87 51.59
C GLY A 23 -33.73 -17.77 50.76
N CYS A 24 -34.73 -18.60 51.11
CA CYS A 24 -36.09 -18.72 50.55
C CYS A 24 -36.94 -17.42 50.56
N THR A 25 -37.82 -17.23 49.56
CA THR A 25 -39.29 -17.43 49.64
C THR A 25 -39.90 -17.21 48.25
N GLY A 26 -40.98 -17.94 47.95
CA GLY A 26 -41.47 -18.17 46.60
C GLY A 26 -42.11 -16.99 45.88
N ALA A 27 -42.10 -17.10 44.56
CA ALA A 27 -43.19 -16.76 43.67
C ALA A 27 -42.88 -17.44 42.33
N GLU A 28 -43.77 -18.34 41.91
CA GLU A 28 -43.81 -18.91 40.57
C GLU A 28 -43.75 -17.79 39.53
N ALA A 29 -42.62 -17.70 38.84
CA ALA A 29 -42.53 -17.06 37.54
C ALA A 29 -42.04 -18.14 36.59
N GLU A 30 -42.96 -18.61 35.75
CA GLU A 30 -42.71 -19.50 34.62
C GLU A 30 -41.49 -18.98 33.83
N PRO A 31 -40.42 -19.77 33.65
CA PRO A 31 -39.28 -19.31 32.87
C PRO A 31 -39.76 -19.09 31.43
N PRO A 32 -39.40 -17.96 30.77
CA PRO A 32 -39.65 -17.86 29.34
C PRO A 32 -38.91 -19.01 28.66
N SER A 33 -39.67 -19.84 27.96
CA SER A 33 -39.15 -20.96 27.17
C SER A 33 -37.87 -20.55 26.46
N ALA A 34 -36.77 -21.22 26.81
CA ALA A 34 -35.50 -21.04 26.12
C ALA A 34 -35.71 -21.36 24.65
N VAL A 35 -35.64 -20.33 23.80
CA VAL A 35 -35.56 -20.52 22.36
C VAL A 35 -34.25 -21.26 22.10
N PRO A 36 -34.25 -22.43 21.45
CA PRO A 36 -33.00 -23.09 21.11
C PRO A 36 -32.19 -22.15 20.21
N LEU A 37 -30.97 -21.80 20.63
CA LEU A 37 -30.01 -21.14 19.75
C LEU A 37 -29.66 -22.15 18.64
N THR A 38 -30.32 -22.02 17.50
CA THR A 38 -29.90 -22.70 16.28
C THR A 38 -28.47 -22.23 15.98
N PRO A 39 -27.48 -23.14 15.87
CA PRO A 39 -26.16 -22.74 15.43
C PRO A 39 -26.28 -22.12 14.04
N SER A 40 -25.87 -20.85 13.91
CA SER A 40 -25.74 -20.23 12.58
C SER A 40 -24.85 -21.13 11.73
N PRO A 41 -25.29 -21.53 10.51
CA PRO A 41 -24.45 -22.34 9.65
C PRO A 41 -23.17 -21.57 9.34
N THR A 42 -22.04 -22.06 9.83
CA THR A 42 -20.73 -21.59 9.38
C THR A 42 -20.59 -22.01 7.93
N VAL A 43 -20.83 -21.09 7.01
CA VAL A 43 -20.52 -21.31 5.59
C VAL A 43 -18.99 -21.40 5.50
N PRO A 44 -18.41 -22.52 5.06
CA PRO A 44 -16.98 -22.59 4.85
C PRO A 44 -16.61 -21.61 3.72
N THR A 45 -15.89 -20.54 4.03
CA THR A 45 -15.27 -19.70 3.02
C THR A 45 -14.13 -20.52 2.41
N THR A 46 -14.42 -21.23 1.33
CA THR A 46 -13.36 -21.84 0.50
C THR A 46 -12.75 -20.70 -0.31
N THR A 47 -11.67 -20.12 0.21
CA THR A 47 -10.83 -19.22 -0.58
C THR A 47 -10.09 -20.08 -1.60
N ALA A 48 -10.36 -19.87 -2.89
CA ALA A 48 -9.57 -20.48 -3.95
C ALA A 48 -8.09 -20.11 -3.74
N PRO A 49 -7.14 -21.03 -4.02
CA PRO A 49 -5.72 -20.70 -3.95
C PRO A 49 -5.40 -19.53 -4.90
N PRO A 50 -4.47 -18.63 -4.54
CA PRO A 50 -4.11 -17.51 -5.39
C PRO A 50 -3.62 -18.02 -6.74
N THR A 51 -4.17 -17.45 -7.82
CA THR A 51 -3.65 -17.67 -9.17
C THR A 51 -2.26 -17.03 -9.25
N PRO A 52 -1.22 -17.74 -9.73
CA PRO A 52 0.11 -17.16 -9.89
C PRO A 52 0.09 -15.90 -10.77
N ASP A 53 0.86 -14.89 -10.37
CA ASP A 53 1.00 -13.62 -11.11
C ASP A 53 1.58 -13.87 -12.52
N PRO A 54 0.81 -13.63 -13.60
CA PRO A 54 1.30 -13.85 -14.96
C PRO A 54 2.38 -12.84 -15.38
N TRP A 55 2.60 -11.76 -14.62
CA TRP A 55 3.57 -10.71 -14.91
C TRP A 55 4.88 -10.88 -14.14
N ALA A 56 5.00 -11.90 -13.29
CA ALA A 56 6.20 -12.13 -12.51
C ALA A 56 7.42 -12.29 -13.44
N GLY A 57 8.45 -11.47 -13.21
CA GLY A 57 9.69 -11.46 -13.99
C GLY A 57 9.59 -10.84 -15.38
N TYR A 58 8.49 -10.16 -15.72
CA TYR A 58 8.27 -9.62 -17.07
C TYR A 58 9.39 -8.70 -17.56
N PHE A 59 10.02 -7.92 -16.67
CA PHE A 59 11.10 -6.99 -17.00
C PHE A 59 12.50 -7.48 -16.56
N ASP A 60 12.64 -8.73 -16.15
CA ASP A 60 13.91 -9.25 -15.61
C ASP A 60 15.03 -9.23 -16.67
N ASP A 61 14.71 -9.61 -17.90
CA ASP A 61 15.66 -9.64 -19.02
C ASP A 61 16.09 -8.22 -19.40
N GLU A 62 15.14 -7.28 -19.53
CA GLU A 62 15.43 -5.89 -19.85
C GLU A 62 16.30 -5.20 -18.79
N VAL A 63 16.12 -5.56 -17.52
CA VAL A 63 16.96 -5.04 -16.44
C VAL A 63 18.34 -5.70 -16.44
N ALA A 64 18.43 -7.00 -16.73
CA ALA A 64 19.69 -7.73 -16.82
C ALA A 64 20.56 -7.26 -18.00
N ASP A 65 19.94 -6.86 -19.11
CA ASP A 65 20.61 -6.37 -20.31
C ASP A 65 21.11 -4.91 -20.20
N ALA A 66 20.69 -4.17 -19.18
CA ALA A 66 21.13 -2.80 -18.94
C ALA A 66 22.66 -2.74 -18.68
N LYS A 67 23.35 -1.81 -19.33
CA LYS A 67 24.81 -1.69 -19.16
C LYS A 67 25.13 -1.16 -17.76
N VAL A 68 26.24 -1.64 -17.19
CA VAL A 68 26.75 -1.12 -15.91
C VAL A 68 27.00 0.39 -16.04
N GLY A 69 26.36 1.16 -15.17
CA GLY A 69 26.46 2.62 -15.15
C GLY A 69 25.52 3.35 -16.10
N GLU A 70 24.68 2.65 -16.88
CA GLU A 70 23.67 3.26 -17.75
C GLU A 70 22.58 3.97 -16.93
N TYR A 71 22.11 3.30 -15.88
CA TYR A 71 21.15 3.83 -14.93
C TYR A 71 21.78 3.94 -13.55
N LEU A 72 21.48 5.04 -12.88
CA LEU A 72 21.85 5.27 -11.49
C LEU A 72 21.04 4.35 -10.57
N TRP A 73 19.80 4.06 -10.98
CA TRP A 73 18.83 3.31 -10.21
C TRP A 73 17.77 2.71 -11.13
N GLN A 74 17.37 1.48 -10.83
CA GLN A 74 16.29 0.77 -11.49
C GLN A 74 15.38 0.14 -10.44
N SER A 75 14.08 0.08 -10.70
CA SER A 75 13.08 -0.61 -9.88
C SER A 75 12.02 -1.21 -10.79
N TRP A 76 11.71 -2.49 -10.63
CA TRP A 76 10.74 -3.20 -11.45
C TRP A 76 10.01 -4.26 -10.62
N GLY A 77 8.92 -4.76 -11.17
CA GLY A 77 8.10 -5.78 -10.53
C GLY A 77 6.69 -5.80 -11.12
N THR A 78 5.76 -6.29 -10.32
CA THR A 78 4.35 -6.41 -10.70
C THR A 78 3.46 -5.59 -9.78
N PHE A 79 2.30 -5.18 -10.28
CA PHE A 79 1.27 -4.54 -9.47
C PHE A 79 0.48 -5.53 -8.61
N GLY A 80 0.73 -6.84 -8.77
CA GLY A 80 0.09 -7.94 -8.05
C GLY A 80 -0.99 -8.68 -8.85
N ASP A 81 -1.52 -9.73 -8.22
CA ASP A 81 -2.53 -10.60 -8.82
C ASP A 81 -3.84 -9.88 -9.13
N SER A 82 -4.63 -10.44 -10.05
CA SER A 82 -5.97 -9.94 -10.34
C SER A 82 -6.82 -9.89 -9.06
N GLY A 83 -7.36 -8.70 -8.74
CA GLY A 83 -8.14 -8.45 -7.52
C GLY A 83 -7.32 -8.16 -6.27
N GLN A 84 -5.98 -8.29 -6.32
CA GLN A 84 -5.03 -7.94 -5.25
C GLN A 84 -4.00 -6.92 -5.73
N VAL A 85 -4.39 -6.08 -6.69
CA VAL A 85 -3.55 -5.03 -7.26
C VAL A 85 -3.42 -3.85 -6.31
N ALA A 86 -2.19 -3.35 -6.15
CA ALA A 86 -1.90 -2.15 -5.36
C ALA A 86 -0.99 -1.17 -6.11
N PRO A 87 -1.02 0.13 -5.77
CA PRO A 87 -0.03 1.08 -6.24
C PRO A 87 1.38 0.66 -5.81
N HIS A 88 2.35 0.81 -6.71
CA HIS A 88 3.76 0.62 -6.40
C HIS A 88 4.38 1.93 -5.92
N ARG A 89 5.28 1.82 -4.94
CA ARG A 89 6.07 2.95 -4.41
C ARG A 89 7.53 2.55 -4.42
N SER A 90 8.33 3.33 -5.13
CA SER A 90 9.78 3.16 -5.20
C SER A 90 10.46 4.43 -4.67
N ASP A 91 11.25 4.28 -3.61
CA ASP A 91 11.92 5.39 -2.93
C ASP A 91 13.44 5.14 -2.90
N ASN A 92 14.21 6.07 -3.43
CA ASN A 92 15.66 6.10 -3.34
C ASN A 92 16.13 7.40 -2.68
N GLN A 93 16.44 7.31 -1.39
CA GLN A 93 16.85 8.43 -0.53
C GLN A 93 18.31 8.86 -0.73
N THR A 94 19.04 8.23 -1.64
CA THR A 94 20.48 8.48 -1.85
C THR A 94 20.78 9.33 -3.08
N ILE A 95 19.80 9.54 -3.96
CA ILE A 95 19.96 10.35 -5.17
C ILE A 95 20.15 11.82 -4.77
N ASP A 96 21.31 12.38 -5.10
CA ASP A 96 21.63 13.78 -4.81
C ASP A 96 20.77 14.76 -5.66
N PRO A 97 20.63 16.03 -5.24
CA PRO A 97 19.98 17.06 -6.04
C PRO A 97 20.57 17.18 -7.46
N GLY A 98 19.73 17.55 -8.43
CA GLY A 98 20.13 17.80 -9.82
C GLY A 98 19.10 17.35 -10.85
N SER A 99 19.51 17.36 -12.12
CA SER A 99 18.67 17.01 -13.26
C SER A 99 18.77 15.52 -13.63
N TYR A 100 17.62 14.88 -13.80
CA TYR A 100 17.48 13.47 -14.08
C TYR A 100 16.42 13.20 -15.16
N THR A 101 16.55 12.05 -15.82
CA THR A 101 15.48 11.47 -16.63
C THR A 101 14.96 10.23 -15.91
N VAL A 102 13.66 10.25 -15.58
CA VAL A 102 12.94 9.08 -15.08
C VAL A 102 12.17 8.47 -16.25
N THR A 103 12.58 7.27 -16.66
CA THR A 103 11.88 6.51 -17.70
C THR A 103 10.91 5.54 -17.03
N LEU A 104 9.63 5.65 -17.40
CA LEU A 104 8.56 4.81 -16.89
C LEU A 104 8.04 3.89 -17.99
N GLU A 105 7.98 2.60 -17.69
CA GLU A 105 7.50 1.54 -18.56
C GLU A 105 6.50 0.68 -17.78
N CYS A 106 5.51 0.13 -18.48
CA CYS A 106 4.54 -0.80 -17.92
C CYS A 106 4.03 -1.75 -18.98
N ALA A 107 3.46 -2.87 -18.53
CA ALA A 107 2.79 -3.86 -19.38
C ALA A 107 1.60 -4.45 -18.65
N GLY A 108 0.50 -4.72 -19.37
CA GLY A 108 -0.75 -5.22 -18.80
C GLY A 108 -1.89 -4.22 -18.90
N PRO A 109 -1.92 -3.14 -18.08
CA PRO A 109 -2.84 -2.03 -18.31
C PRO A 109 -2.54 -1.30 -19.62
N GLU A 110 -3.52 -0.58 -20.15
CA GLU A 110 -3.28 0.35 -21.28
C GLU A 110 -2.55 1.62 -20.80
N MET A 111 -2.91 2.10 -19.61
CA MET A 111 -2.39 3.30 -19.00
C MET A 111 -2.14 3.08 -17.50
N MET A 112 -1.13 3.75 -16.95
CA MET A 112 -0.94 3.90 -15.51
C MET A 112 -0.78 5.37 -15.11
N THR A 113 -1.10 5.70 -13.86
CA THR A 113 -0.80 7.02 -13.30
C THR A 113 0.56 7.00 -12.64
N GLY A 114 1.46 7.91 -13.05
CA GLY A 114 2.75 8.15 -12.42
C GLY A 114 2.74 9.40 -11.56
N ARG A 115 3.39 9.36 -10.40
CA ARG A 115 3.66 10.50 -9.52
C ARG A 115 5.13 10.50 -9.16
N ILE A 116 5.78 11.65 -9.27
CA ILE A 116 7.20 11.79 -8.96
C ILE A 116 7.36 12.95 -7.98
N SER A 117 8.04 12.67 -6.87
CA SER A 117 8.27 13.61 -5.78
C SER A 117 9.66 13.40 -5.19
N THR A 118 10.09 14.32 -4.34
CA THR A 118 11.22 14.06 -3.44
C THR A 118 10.82 13.02 -2.40
N SER A 119 11.78 12.34 -1.79
CA SER A 119 11.49 11.38 -0.70
C SER A 119 10.80 12.04 0.51
N ALA A 120 10.93 13.37 0.66
CA ALA A 120 10.22 14.15 1.68
C ALA A 120 8.75 14.48 1.32
N GLY A 121 8.32 14.13 0.09
CA GLY A 121 6.94 14.28 -0.38
C GLY A 121 6.67 15.57 -1.16
N THR A 122 7.70 16.32 -1.57
CA THR A 122 7.51 17.49 -2.43
C THR A 122 7.33 17.03 -3.87
N PRO A 123 6.18 17.28 -4.54
CA PRO A 123 6.00 16.93 -5.93
C PRO A 123 6.97 17.72 -6.81
N VAL A 124 7.67 17.02 -7.71
CA VAL A 124 8.63 17.63 -8.66
C VAL A 124 8.11 17.59 -10.09
N VAL A 125 7.05 16.82 -10.33
CA VAL A 125 6.30 16.78 -11.58
C VAL A 125 4.82 16.63 -11.24
N ASP A 126 3.94 17.22 -12.06
CA ASP A 126 2.50 16.97 -11.96
C ASP A 126 2.20 15.48 -12.22
N PRO A 127 1.14 14.91 -11.63
CA PRO A 127 0.72 13.55 -11.92
C PRO A 127 0.54 13.35 -13.43
N LEU A 128 1.14 12.29 -13.96
CA LEU A 128 1.15 12.00 -15.39
C LEU A 128 0.42 10.70 -15.71
N SER A 129 -0.16 10.62 -16.90
CA SER A 129 -0.73 9.40 -17.45
C SER A 129 0.28 8.77 -18.41
N VAL A 130 0.78 7.59 -18.07
CA VAL A 130 1.81 6.86 -18.81
C VAL A 130 1.14 5.77 -19.63
N SER A 131 1.43 5.73 -20.94
CA SER A 131 0.97 4.63 -21.79
C SER A 131 1.89 3.43 -21.64
N CYS A 132 1.32 2.24 -21.46
CA CYS A 132 2.08 0.99 -21.38
C CYS A 132 2.49 0.42 -22.75
N MET A 133 2.23 1.15 -23.84
CA MET A 133 2.68 0.75 -25.17
C MET A 133 4.10 1.21 -25.49
N ALA A 134 4.67 2.13 -24.70
CA ALA A 134 5.99 2.68 -24.92
C ALA A 134 6.62 3.20 -23.62
N ALA A 135 7.95 3.20 -23.60
CA ALA A 135 8.70 3.87 -22.55
C ALA A 135 8.44 5.38 -22.58
N THR A 136 8.12 5.94 -21.41
CA THR A 136 7.84 7.38 -21.26
C THR A 136 8.97 8.05 -20.47
N PRO A 137 9.84 8.83 -21.12
CA PRO A 137 10.86 9.62 -20.43
C PRO A 137 10.24 10.86 -19.80
N VAL A 138 10.54 11.09 -18.51
CA VAL A 138 10.08 12.25 -17.75
C VAL A 138 11.30 13.03 -17.24
N PRO A 139 11.52 14.28 -17.68
CA PRO A 139 12.56 15.12 -17.12
C PRO A 139 12.17 15.52 -15.69
N VAL A 140 13.13 15.42 -14.76
CA VAL A 140 12.94 15.69 -13.34
C VAL A 140 14.08 16.58 -12.85
N GLU A 141 13.73 17.65 -12.16
CA GLU A 141 14.69 18.46 -11.39
C GLU A 141 14.48 18.18 -9.91
N LEU A 142 15.49 17.62 -9.24
CA LEU A 142 15.46 17.33 -7.81
C LEU A 142 16.08 18.48 -7.02
N PRO A 143 15.30 19.26 -6.26
CA PRO A 143 15.82 20.37 -5.45
C PRO A 143 16.55 19.90 -4.18
N GLU A 144 16.32 18.67 -3.75
CA GLU A 144 16.86 18.06 -2.54
C GLU A 144 17.18 16.58 -2.77
N ARG A 145 17.85 15.97 -1.81
CA ARG A 145 18.22 14.55 -1.89
C ARG A 145 16.97 13.67 -1.75
N GLY A 146 16.91 12.64 -2.58
CA GLY A 146 15.90 11.60 -2.53
C GLY A 146 14.86 11.74 -3.62
N LEU A 147 14.59 10.64 -4.31
CA LEU A 147 13.59 10.54 -5.38
C LEU A 147 12.58 9.46 -5.01
N LEU A 148 11.32 9.80 -5.17
CA LEU A 148 10.20 8.91 -4.98
C LEU A 148 9.33 8.85 -6.22
N VAL A 149 9.06 7.64 -6.69
CA VAL A 149 8.19 7.35 -7.82
C VAL A 149 7.06 6.44 -7.34
N GLU A 150 5.82 6.88 -7.54
CA GLU A 150 4.61 6.12 -7.28
C GLU A 150 3.89 5.82 -8.60
N LEU A 151 3.51 4.56 -8.80
CA LEU A 151 2.81 4.09 -10.00
C LEU A 151 1.50 3.42 -9.59
N ASP A 152 0.40 3.79 -10.25
CA ASP A 152 -0.93 3.21 -10.01
C ASP A 152 -1.54 2.74 -11.33
N SER A 153 -1.78 1.43 -11.44
CA SER A 153 -2.39 0.80 -12.62
C SER A 153 -3.93 0.84 -12.62
N GLY A 154 -4.57 1.46 -11.62
CA GLY A 154 -6.02 1.54 -11.55
C GLY A 154 -6.69 0.19 -11.29
N ARG A 155 -6.06 -0.68 -10.50
CA ARG A 155 -6.47 -2.07 -10.21
C ARG A 155 -6.29 -3.07 -11.36
N ALA A 156 -5.66 -2.69 -12.46
CA ALA A 156 -5.30 -3.62 -13.51
C ALA A 156 -4.00 -4.37 -13.15
N PRO A 157 -3.96 -5.71 -13.25
CA PRO A 157 -2.72 -6.45 -13.07
C PRO A 157 -1.74 -6.12 -14.20
N GLY A 158 -0.45 -6.15 -13.90
CA GLY A 158 0.59 -5.77 -14.85
C GLY A 158 1.98 -5.76 -14.23
N ALA A 159 2.97 -5.48 -15.06
CA ALA A 159 4.33 -5.19 -14.67
C ALA A 159 4.65 -3.70 -14.83
N PHE A 160 5.67 -3.24 -14.11
CA PHE A 160 6.24 -1.91 -14.27
C PHE A 160 7.77 -1.97 -14.24
N LEU A 161 8.38 -0.93 -14.82
CA LEU A 161 9.80 -0.68 -14.77
C LEU A 161 10.06 0.83 -14.68
N ILE A 162 10.90 1.20 -13.73
CA ILE A 162 11.35 2.55 -13.44
C ILE A 162 12.86 2.55 -13.65
N ARG A 163 13.36 3.46 -14.48
CA ARG A 163 14.78 3.67 -14.72
C ARG A 163 15.13 5.12 -14.52
N VAL A 164 16.23 5.39 -13.83
CA VAL A 164 16.66 6.75 -13.54
C VAL A 164 18.11 6.95 -13.99
N ALA A 165 18.30 7.91 -14.88
CA ALA A 165 19.60 8.33 -15.40
C ALA A 165 19.81 9.82 -15.12
N ARG A 166 21.08 10.23 -14.98
CA ARG A 166 21.46 11.64 -14.85
C ARG A 166 21.39 12.28 -16.25
N VAL A 167 20.94 13.51 -16.33
CA VAL A 167 21.09 14.31 -17.56
C VAL A 167 22.52 14.84 -17.60
N GLU A 168 23.28 14.48 -18.65
CA GLU A 168 24.64 15.01 -18.88
C GLU A 168 24.63 16.47 -19.37
#